data_AF-A0A176EUZ2-F1
#
_entry.id   AF-A0A176EUZ2-F1
#
_cell.length_a   1.000
_cell.length_b   1.000
_cell.length_c   1.000
_cell.angle_alpha   90.00
_cell.angle_beta   90.00
_cell.angle_gamma   90.00
#
_symmetry.space_group_name_H-M   'P 1'
#
loop_
_entity.id
_entity.type
_entity.pdbx_description
1 polymer ?
#
loop_
_entity_poly.entity_id
_entity_poly.type
_entity_poly.pdbx_seq_one_letter_code
_entity_poly.pdbx_strand_id
1 'polypeptide(L)'
;MVQLKTFVSAIAEIGFALTTAILGFLIAGFSIFASITRPAIFAGLAKLEHKDSGLSRLQFIFFNFLLVFIHYLTFLGASIFLKLTLPMAPEVVELIRHKTGVSAVYVWSAATVLAALLLIWLTFLMMLLKSFIWNIYQAVLVVIVTGDQLAELESKLSDSKPSGSD
;
A
#
# COMPACT_ATOMS: atom_id res chain seq x y z
N MET A 1 -22.29 7.56 25.11
CA MET A 1 -21.83 6.27 24.56
C MET A 1 -22.32 6.03 23.13
N VAL A 2 -23.61 6.24 22.83
CA VAL A 2 -24.17 6.04 21.47
C VAL A 2 -23.44 6.85 20.40
N GLN A 3 -23.23 8.16 20.62
CA GLN A 3 -22.52 9.03 19.65
C GLN A 3 -21.07 8.58 19.38
N LEU A 4 -20.34 8.12 20.40
CA LEU A 4 -18.95 7.65 20.24
C LEU A 4 -18.90 6.33 19.48
N LYS A 5 -19.83 5.41 19.75
CA LYS A 5 -19.98 4.16 18.99
C LYS A 5 -20.25 4.47 17.52
N THR A 6 -21.18 5.38 17.24
CA THR A 6 -21.47 5.85 15.87
C THR A 6 -20.25 6.45 15.20
N PHE A 7 -19.45 7.23 15.93
CA PHE A 7 -18.23 7.84 15.41
C PHE A 7 -17.15 6.81 15.04
N VAL A 8 -16.89 5.84 15.94
CA VAL A 8 -15.95 4.73 15.66
C VAL A 8 -16.44 3.89 14.48
N SER A 9 -17.73 3.59 14.40
CA SER A 9 -18.32 2.89 13.26
C SER A 9 -18.17 3.66 11.96
N ALA A 10 -18.39 4.98 11.96
CA ALA A 10 -18.22 5.82 10.79
C ALA A 10 -16.77 5.83 10.29
N ILE A 11 -15.79 5.94 11.21
CA ILE A 11 -14.36 5.83 10.85
C ILE A 11 -14.06 4.47 10.24
N ALA A 12 -14.57 3.38 10.81
CA ALA A 12 -14.37 2.04 10.28
C ALA A 12 -15.04 1.85 8.90
N GLU A 13 -16.20 2.46 8.65
CA GLU A 13 -16.87 2.43 7.36
C GLU A 13 -16.12 3.20 6.28
N ILE A 14 -15.72 4.44 6.58
CA ILE A 14 -14.91 5.26 5.68
C ILE A 14 -13.58 4.56 5.41
N GLY A 15 -12.93 4.06 6.47
CA GLY A 15 -11.68 3.32 6.40
C GLY A 15 -11.79 2.07 5.53
N PHE A 16 -12.84 1.28 5.70
CA PHE A 16 -13.14 0.10 4.88
C PHE A 16 -13.32 0.46 3.40
N ALA A 17 -14.16 1.46 3.09
CA ALA A 17 -14.42 1.88 1.72
C ALA A 17 -13.15 2.40 1.03
N LEU A 18 -12.40 3.27 1.72
CA LEU A 18 -11.17 3.86 1.21
C LEU A 18 -10.10 2.78 0.97
N THR A 19 -9.83 1.92 1.96
CA THR A 19 -8.80 0.89 1.82
C THR A 19 -9.15 -0.14 0.77
N THR A 20 -10.42 -0.54 0.64
CA THR A 20 -10.87 -1.44 -0.43
C THR A 20 -10.63 -0.83 -1.81
N ALA A 21 -11.00 0.45 -2.00
CA ALA A 21 -10.79 1.16 -3.26
C ALA A 21 -9.30 1.29 -3.59
N ILE A 22 -8.47 1.67 -2.61
CA ILE A 22 -7.03 1.84 -2.79
C ILE A 22 -6.35 0.49 -3.05
N LEU A 23 -6.73 -0.59 -2.38
CA LEU A 23 -6.24 -1.94 -2.67
C LEU A 23 -6.54 -2.35 -4.11
N GLY A 24 -7.76 -2.12 -4.58
CA GLY A 24 -8.14 -2.35 -5.98
C GLY A 24 -7.27 -1.54 -6.96
N PHE A 25 -7.07 -0.26 -6.67
CA PHE A 25 -6.18 0.61 -7.44
C PHE A 25 -4.73 0.10 -7.45
N LEU A 26 -4.18 -0.30 -6.30
CA LEU A 26 -2.83 -0.83 -6.18
C LEU A 26 -2.64 -2.09 -7.02
N ILE A 27 -3.59 -3.04 -6.94
CA ILE A 27 -3.53 -4.30 -7.70
C ILE A 27 -3.59 -4.00 -9.21
N ALA A 28 -4.52 -3.14 -9.64
CA ALA A 28 -4.66 -2.78 -11.05
C ALA A 28 -3.42 -2.04 -11.57
N GLY A 29 -2.93 -1.04 -10.84
CA GLY A 29 -1.74 -0.27 -11.21
C GLY A 29 -0.48 -1.13 -11.25
N PHE A 30 -0.31 -2.03 -10.28
CA PHE A 30 0.80 -2.97 -10.26
C PHE A 30 0.72 -3.97 -11.43
N SER A 31 -0.47 -4.49 -11.77
CA SER A 31 -0.64 -5.37 -12.92
C SER A 31 -0.27 -4.68 -14.23
N ILE A 32 -0.66 -3.42 -14.42
CA ILE A 32 -0.28 -2.63 -15.60
C ILE A 32 1.24 -2.43 -15.65
N PHE A 33 1.85 -2.05 -14.51
CA PHE A 33 3.30 -1.90 -14.39
C PHE A 33 4.03 -3.19 -14.76
N ALA A 34 3.59 -4.33 -14.22
CA ALA A 34 4.19 -5.63 -14.52
C ALA A 34 4.07 -6.00 -16.01
N SER A 35 2.93 -5.72 -16.64
CA SER A 35 2.70 -6.01 -18.07
C SER A 35 3.48 -5.11 -19.03
N ILE A 36 3.70 -3.84 -18.68
CA ILE A 36 4.44 -2.88 -19.52
C ILE A 36 5.95 -3.04 -19.37
N THR A 37 6.43 -3.50 -18.22
CA THR A 37 7.86 -3.62 -17.96
C THR A 37 8.48 -4.74 -18.81
N ARG A 38 9.31 -4.36 -19.79
CA ARG A 38 9.97 -5.32 -20.69
C ARG A 38 10.93 -6.24 -19.91
N PRO A 39 11.04 -7.54 -20.25
CA PRO A 39 11.99 -8.46 -19.61
C PRO A 39 13.45 -8.00 -19.70
N ALA A 40 13.82 -7.30 -20.78
CA ALA A 40 15.15 -6.72 -20.96
C ALA A 40 15.47 -5.60 -19.94
N ILE A 41 14.45 -4.83 -19.54
CA ILE A 41 14.56 -3.81 -18.49
C ILE A 41 14.67 -4.47 -17.11
N PHE A 42 13.92 -5.55 -16.86
CA PHE A 42 14.08 -6.40 -15.66
C PHE A 42 15.51 -6.94 -15.55
N ALA A 43 16.08 -7.43 -16.66
CA ALA A 43 17.45 -7.95 -16.71
C ALA A 43 18.52 -6.86 -16.56
N GLY A 44 18.30 -5.65 -17.09
CA GLY A 44 19.18 -4.49 -16.92
C GLY A 44 19.16 -3.91 -15.49
N LEU A 45 17.98 -3.83 -14.87
CA LEU A 45 17.79 -3.40 -13.48
C LEU A 45 18.29 -4.43 -12.47
N ALA A 46 18.27 -5.72 -12.80
CA ALA A 46 18.87 -6.77 -11.98
C ALA A 46 20.42 -6.71 -11.98
N LYS A 47 21.02 -6.15 -13.04
CA LYS A 47 22.48 -5.99 -13.17
C LYS A 47 23.01 -4.65 -12.63
N LEU A 48 22.14 -3.65 -12.42
CA LEU A 48 22.50 -2.35 -11.84
C LEU A 48 22.36 -2.39 -10.31
N GLU A 49 23.46 -2.74 -9.62
CA GLU A 49 23.56 -2.66 -8.17
C GLU A 49 23.42 -1.21 -7.65
N HIS A 50 22.69 -1.05 -6.54
CA HIS A 50 22.75 0.17 -5.75
C HIS A 50 24.05 0.17 -4.93
N LYS A 51 24.85 1.25 -5.07
CA LYS A 51 26.19 1.41 -4.50
C LYS A 51 26.25 1.35 -2.96
N ASP A 52 25.12 1.38 -2.27
CA ASP A 52 25.02 1.42 -0.80
C ASP A 52 24.14 0.32 -0.16
N SER A 53 23.43 -0.51 -0.93
CA SER A 53 22.50 -1.52 -0.34
C SER A 53 22.50 -2.90 -0.99
N GLY A 54 23.18 -3.11 -2.13
CA GLY A 54 23.25 -4.42 -2.79
C GLY A 54 21.92 -4.95 -3.34
N LEU A 55 20.84 -4.16 -3.27
CA LEU A 55 19.51 -4.54 -3.75
C LEU A 55 19.23 -3.92 -5.12
N SER A 56 18.68 -4.71 -6.04
CA SER A 56 18.23 -4.20 -7.34
C SER A 56 17.14 -3.15 -7.14
N ARG A 57 17.18 -2.04 -7.92
CA ARG A 57 16.13 -1.00 -7.88
C ARG A 57 14.73 -1.57 -8.10
N LEU A 58 14.63 -2.64 -8.87
CA LEU A 58 13.39 -3.37 -9.08
C LEU A 58 12.89 -4.04 -7.79
N GLN A 59 13.78 -4.73 -7.08
CA GLN A 59 13.45 -5.35 -5.80
C GLN A 59 12.99 -4.29 -4.80
N PHE A 60 13.63 -3.12 -4.78
CA PHE A 60 13.21 -1.99 -3.95
C PHE A 60 11.77 -1.54 -4.25
N ILE A 61 11.39 -1.42 -5.53
CA ILE A 61 10.03 -1.07 -5.94
C ILE A 61 9.03 -2.14 -5.52
N PHE A 62 9.36 -3.41 -5.73
CA PHE A 62 8.51 -4.55 -5.33
C PHE A 62 8.32 -4.64 -3.83
N PHE A 63 9.39 -4.47 -3.04
CA PHE A 63 9.32 -4.47 -1.58
C PHE A 63 8.51 -3.29 -1.07
N ASN A 64 8.67 -2.10 -1.65
CA ASN A 64 7.87 -0.94 -1.25
C ASN A 64 6.39 -1.12 -1.59
N PHE A 65 6.07 -1.66 -2.77
CA PHE A 65 4.70 -2.04 -3.13
C PHE A 65 4.11 -3.02 -2.12
N LEU A 66 4.82 -4.12 -1.83
CA LEU A 66 4.35 -5.16 -0.93
C LEU A 66 4.18 -4.65 0.51
N LEU A 67 5.07 -3.76 0.97
CA LEU A 67 4.96 -3.09 2.26
C LEU A 67 3.67 -2.25 2.32
N VAL A 68 3.43 -1.41 1.33
CA VAL A 68 2.21 -0.58 1.27
C VAL A 68 0.98 -1.47 1.21
N PHE A 69 1.00 -2.51 0.37
CA PHE A 69 -0.08 -3.46 0.22
C PHE A 69 -0.47 -4.15 1.54
N ILE A 70 0.52 -4.65 2.31
CA ILE A 70 0.27 -5.29 3.61
C ILE A 70 -0.33 -4.32 4.63
N HIS A 71 0.13 -3.06 4.68
CA HIS A 71 -0.44 -2.06 5.59
C HIS A 71 -1.90 -1.74 5.26
N TYR A 72 -2.23 -1.65 3.97
CA TYR A 72 -3.62 -1.48 3.54
C TYR A 72 -4.48 -2.71 3.86
N LEU A 73 -3.95 -3.92 3.66
CA LEU A 73 -4.66 -5.17 3.93
C LEU A 73 -4.91 -5.37 5.45
N THR A 74 -3.93 -5.07 6.29
CA THR A 74 -4.06 -5.16 7.75
C THR A 74 -5.08 -4.16 8.29
N PHE A 75 -5.09 -2.92 7.79
CA PHE A 75 -6.10 -1.93 8.16
C PHE A 75 -7.50 -2.30 7.68
N LEU A 76 -7.62 -2.89 6.48
CA LEU A 76 -8.89 -3.43 5.99
C LEU A 76 -9.40 -4.54 6.92
N GLY A 77 -8.54 -5.48 7.31
CA GLY A 77 -8.86 -6.53 8.28
C GLY A 77 -9.32 -5.97 9.64
N ALA A 78 -8.62 -4.95 10.16
CA ALA A 78 -9.02 -4.25 11.38
C ALA A 78 -10.39 -3.57 11.23
N SER A 79 -10.66 -2.93 10.09
CA SER A 79 -11.95 -2.29 9.80
C SER A 79 -13.10 -3.31 9.75
N ILE A 80 -12.88 -4.47 9.12
CA ILE A 80 -13.86 -5.58 9.12
C ILE A 80 -14.10 -6.10 10.54
N PHE A 81 -13.03 -6.33 11.30
CA PHE A 81 -13.13 -6.81 12.68
C PHE A 81 -13.93 -5.84 13.56
N LEU A 82 -13.69 -4.53 13.44
CA LEU A 82 -14.45 -3.52 14.15
C LEU A 82 -15.92 -3.50 13.72
N LYS A 83 -16.21 -3.56 12.42
CA LYS A 83 -17.59 -3.62 11.91
C LYS A 83 -18.34 -4.87 12.38
N LEU A 84 -17.66 -5.99 12.62
CA LEU A 84 -18.29 -7.21 13.13
C LEU A 84 -18.53 -7.17 14.65
N THR A 85 -17.63 -6.55 15.40
CA THR A 85 -17.66 -6.53 16.88
C THR A 85 -18.48 -5.37 17.47
N LEU A 86 -18.55 -4.23 16.79
CA LEU A 86 -19.33 -3.07 17.23
C LEU A 86 -20.86 -3.29 17.29
N PRO A 87 -21.53 -3.95 16.31
CA PRO A 87 -22.99 -4.12 16.34
C PRO A 87 -23.50 -5.18 17.33
N MET A 88 -22.67 -5.69 18.26
CA MET A 88 -23.11 -6.58 19.35
C MET A 88 -24.42 -6.08 19.99
N ALA A 89 -25.42 -6.97 20.07
CA ALA A 89 -26.76 -6.66 20.53
C ALA A 89 -26.76 -6.04 21.95
N PRO A 90 -27.68 -5.11 22.25
CA PRO A 90 -27.75 -4.43 23.54
C PRO A 90 -27.80 -5.41 24.73
N GLU A 91 -28.44 -6.58 24.57
CA GLU A 91 -28.52 -7.63 25.60
C GLU A 91 -27.15 -8.25 25.94
N VAL A 92 -26.29 -8.45 24.93
CA VAL A 92 -24.95 -9.01 25.12
C VAL A 92 -24.05 -8.00 25.84
N VAL A 93 -24.20 -6.71 25.50
CA VAL A 93 -23.44 -5.62 26.13
C VAL A 93 -23.85 -5.45 27.60
N GLU A 94 -25.14 -5.56 27.93
CA GLU A 94 -25.62 -5.50 29.31
C GLU A 94 -25.16 -6.71 30.15
N LEU A 95 -25.18 -7.91 29.59
CA LEU A 95 -24.69 -9.12 30.27
C LEU A 95 -23.19 -9.02 30.60
N ILE A 96 -22.38 -8.50 29.66
CA ILE A 96 -20.94 -8.28 29.87
C ILE A 96 -20.72 -7.19 30.91
N ARG A 97 -21.45 -6.07 30.83
CA ARG A 97 -21.33 -4.95 31.79
C ARG A 97 -21.69 -5.39 33.20
N HIS A 98 -22.70 -6.24 33.34
CA HIS A 98 -23.12 -6.78 34.64
C HIS A 98 -22.09 -7.74 35.22
N LYS A 99 -21.47 -8.62 34.41
CA LYS A 99 -20.44 -9.56 34.88
C LYS A 99 -19.08 -8.94 35.16
N THR A 100 -18.70 -7.89 34.44
CA THR A 100 -17.33 -7.33 34.51
C THR A 100 -17.21 -6.10 35.42
N GLY A 101 -18.32 -5.48 35.83
CA GLY A 101 -18.30 -4.34 36.76
C GLY A 101 -17.54 -3.10 36.24
N VAL A 102 -17.24 -3.05 34.94
CA VAL A 102 -16.38 -2.02 34.34
C VAL A 102 -17.10 -0.67 34.39
N SER A 103 -16.43 0.33 34.96
CA SER A 103 -16.98 1.68 35.03
C SER A 103 -17.12 2.30 33.64
N ALA A 104 -18.18 3.08 33.44
CA ALA A 104 -18.47 3.75 32.16
C ALA A 104 -17.33 4.66 31.67
N VAL A 105 -16.48 5.14 32.58
CA VAL A 105 -15.32 5.98 32.28
C VAL A 105 -14.26 5.21 31.50
N TYR A 106 -13.96 3.96 31.90
CA TYR A 106 -12.97 3.13 31.21
C TYR A 106 -13.39 2.76 29.78
N VAL A 107 -14.68 2.45 29.59
CA VAL A 107 -15.23 2.16 28.25
C VAL A 107 -15.13 3.38 27.35
N TRP A 108 -15.43 4.56 27.89
CA TRP A 108 -15.37 5.81 27.14
C TRP A 108 -13.93 6.19 26.78
N SER A 109 -12.99 6.08 27.72
CA SER A 109 -11.57 6.33 27.44
C SER A 109 -11.00 5.35 26.42
N ALA A 110 -11.32 4.06 26.54
CA ALA A 110 -10.86 3.04 25.59
C ALA A 110 -11.38 3.29 24.17
N ALA A 111 -12.66 3.64 24.02
CA ALA A 111 -13.24 3.93 22.72
C ALA A 111 -12.65 5.20 22.07
N THR A 112 -12.35 6.24 22.86
CA THR A 112 -11.68 7.46 22.36
C THR A 112 -10.25 7.17 21.91
N VAL A 113 -9.48 6.38 22.68
CA VAL A 113 -8.12 5.98 22.29
C VAL A 113 -8.14 5.15 21.01
N LEU A 114 -9.08 4.21 20.89
CA LEU A 114 -9.26 3.41 19.68
C LEU A 114 -9.59 4.28 18.46
N ALA A 115 -10.50 5.24 18.60
CA ALA A 115 -10.84 6.17 17.53
C ALA A 115 -9.62 7.00 17.07
N ALA A 116 -8.84 7.51 18.02
CA ALA A 116 -7.63 8.26 17.72
C ALA A 116 -6.58 7.40 17.00
N LEU A 117 -6.36 6.17 17.45
CA LEU A 117 -5.42 5.22 16.80
C LEU A 117 -5.84 4.89 15.37
N LEU A 118 -7.13 4.67 15.12
CA LEU A 118 -7.65 4.42 13.76
C LEU A 118 -7.44 5.62 12.84
N LEU A 119 -7.68 6.84 13.34
CA LEU A 119 -7.45 8.07 12.56
C LEU A 119 -5.97 8.26 12.26
N ILE A 120 -5.08 8.06 13.23
CA ILE A 120 -3.62 8.14 13.04
C ILE A 120 -3.18 7.13 11.98
N TRP A 121 -3.65 5.88 12.06
CA TRP A 121 -3.32 4.85 11.08
C TRP A 121 -3.89 5.20 9.70
N LEU A 122 -5.13 5.72 9.61
CA LEU A 122 -5.71 6.18 8.35
C LEU A 122 -4.88 7.30 7.70
N THR A 123 -4.42 8.28 8.48
CA THR A 123 -3.52 9.33 7.98
C THR A 123 -2.17 8.77 7.54
N PHE A 124 -1.61 7.80 8.29
CA PHE A 124 -0.39 7.11 7.91
C PHE A 124 -0.53 6.36 6.57
N LEU A 125 -1.66 5.71 6.33
CA LEU A 125 -1.96 5.08 5.04
C LEU A 125 -1.98 6.09 3.89
N MET A 126 -2.61 7.26 4.08
CA MET A 126 -2.60 8.32 3.06
C MET A 126 -1.17 8.78 2.72
N MET A 127 -0.28 8.88 3.71
CA MET A 127 1.13 9.17 3.46
C MET A 127 1.84 8.05 2.69
N LEU A 128 1.58 6.78 3.05
CA LEU A 128 2.10 5.63 2.32
C LEU A 128 1.65 5.62 0.86
N LEU A 129 0.38 5.94 0.58
CA LEU A 129 -0.11 6.05 -0.79
C LEU A 129 0.62 7.13 -1.60
N LYS A 130 0.80 8.32 -1.03
CA LYS A 130 1.57 9.39 -1.67
C LYS A 130 2.99 8.93 -2.00
N SER A 131 3.67 8.29 -1.05
CA SER A 131 5.02 7.76 -1.22
C SER A 131 5.08 6.66 -2.29
N PHE A 132 4.08 5.78 -2.31
CA PHE A 132 3.94 4.72 -3.28
C PHE A 132 3.77 5.25 -4.71
N ILE A 133 2.86 6.21 -4.91
CA ILE A 133 2.65 6.83 -6.23
C ILE A 133 3.96 7.46 -6.74
N TRP A 134 4.70 8.13 -5.85
CA TRP A 134 6.00 8.69 -6.19
C TRP A 134 7.03 7.61 -6.57
N ASN A 135 7.04 6.50 -5.83
CA ASN A 135 7.95 5.38 -6.09
C ASN A 135 7.68 4.76 -7.48
N ILE A 136 6.42 4.54 -7.84
CA ILE A 136 6.03 4.04 -9.17
C ILE A 136 6.38 5.05 -10.27
N TYR A 137 6.17 6.34 -10.05
CA TYR A 137 6.54 7.36 -11.02
C TYR A 137 8.06 7.35 -11.31
N GLN A 138 8.87 7.30 -10.27
CA GLN A 138 10.33 7.19 -10.40
C GLN A 138 10.74 5.89 -11.10
N ALA A 139 10.11 4.76 -10.75
CA ALA A 139 10.33 3.48 -11.41
C ALA A 139 10.09 3.56 -12.92
N VAL A 140 8.94 4.11 -13.32
CA VAL A 140 8.56 4.25 -14.72
C VAL A 140 9.51 5.19 -15.48
N LEU A 141 9.89 6.33 -14.90
CA LEU A 141 10.88 7.21 -15.52
C LEU A 141 12.23 6.52 -15.73
N VAL A 142 12.72 5.79 -14.73
CA VAL A 142 13.97 5.02 -14.86
C VAL A 142 13.84 3.96 -15.94
N VAL A 143 12.71 3.26 -16.03
CA VAL A 143 12.43 2.27 -17.08
C VAL A 143 12.47 2.92 -18.48
N ILE A 144 11.83 4.08 -18.65
CA ILE A 144 11.80 4.80 -19.94
C ILE A 144 13.20 5.26 -20.34
N VAL A 145 13.91 5.95 -19.43
CA VAL A 145 15.27 6.45 -19.69
C VAL A 145 16.23 5.30 -19.98
N THR A 146 16.17 4.21 -19.20
CA THR A 146 17.03 3.04 -19.43
C THR A 146 16.72 2.38 -20.77
N GLY A 147 15.44 2.31 -21.15
CA GLY A 147 15.01 1.77 -22.44
C GLY A 147 15.49 2.61 -23.63
N ASP A 148 15.44 3.93 -23.51
CA ASP A 148 15.91 4.86 -24.54
C ASP A 148 17.43 4.78 -24.72
N GLN A 149 18.18 4.73 -23.61
CA GLN A 149 19.64 4.54 -23.64
C GLN A 149 20.06 3.20 -24.28
N LEU A 150 19.30 2.12 -24.03
CA LEU A 150 19.51 0.84 -24.70
C LEU A 150 19.26 0.91 -26.20
N ALA A 151 18.19 1.58 -26.63
CA ALA A 151 17.88 1.76 -28.05
C ALA A 151 18.95 2.60 -28.77
N GLU A 152 19.47 3.65 -28.13
CA GLU A 152 20.55 4.48 -28.69
C GLU A 152 21.85 3.68 -28.82
N LEU A 153 22.17 2.83 -27.83
CA LEU A 153 23.32 1.92 -27.88
C LEU A 153 23.21 0.91 -29.03
N GLU A 154 22.04 0.30 -29.24
CA GLU A 154 21.80 -0.63 -30.35
C GLU A 154 21.93 0.08 -31.70
N SER A 155 21.40 1.30 -31.83
CA SER A 155 21.57 2.10 -33.05
C SER A 155 23.04 2.40 -33.35
N LYS A 156 23.82 2.80 -32.34
CA LYS A 156 25.27 3.07 -32.52
C LYS A 156 26.06 1.81 -32.85
N LEU A 157 25.71 0.66 -32.27
CA LEU A 157 26.32 -0.62 -32.62
C LEU A 157 25.99 -1.03 -34.05
N SER A 158 24.75 -0.81 -34.49
CA SER A 158 24.33 -1.10 -35.86
C SER A 158 25.07 -0.24 -36.89
N ASP A 159 25.23 1.06 -36.62
CA ASP A 159 26.00 1.96 -37.50
C ASP A 159 27.51 1.67 -37.50
N SER A 160 28.03 1.05 -36.43
CA SER A 160 29.44 0.66 -36.34
C SER A 160 29.79 -0.65 -37.06
N LYS A 161 28.79 -1.41 -37.54
CA LYS A 161 29.02 -2.68 -38.24
C LYS A 161 29.33 -2.36 -39.72
N PRO A 162 30.55 -2.61 -40.22
CA PRO A 162 30.90 -2.26 -41.58
C PRO A 162 30.04 -3.07 -42.56
N SER A 163 29.44 -2.38 -43.53
CA SER A 163 28.90 -2.99 -44.74
C SER A 163 30.05 -3.64 -45.49
N GLY A 164 30.17 -4.96 -45.43
CA GLY A 164 31.15 -5.68 -46.23
C GLY A 164 31.77 -6.86 -45.51
N SER A 165 31.16 -8.01 -45.70
CA SER A 165 31.90 -9.21 -46.09
C SER A 165 30.91 -10.08 -46.85
N ASP A 166 30.96 -9.93 -48.18
CA ASP A 166 30.54 -10.94 -49.14
C ASP A 166 31.16 -12.31 -48.81
#